data_AF-A0A969ZR20-F1
#
_entry.id   AF-A0A969ZR20-F1
#
_cell.length_a   1.000
_cell.length_b   1.000
_cell.length_c   1.000
_cell.angle_alpha   90.00
_cell.angle_beta   90.00
_cell.angle_gamma   90.00
#
_symmetry.space_group_name_H-M   'P 1'
#
loop_
_entity.id
_entity.type
_entity.pdbx_description
1 polymer ?
#
loop_
_entity_poly.entity_id
_entity_poly.type
_entity_poly.pdbx_seq_one_letter_code
_entity_poly.pdbx_strand_id
1 'polypeptide(L)'
;MGFYVGYDSASRTVLVDTNRSAEFNQNQLERKKEIMIKFGTSLVGKVSYEDVDCSQFVGAIIDYAGINLQVPPWTWTIGSSPALEEIPMSELKRGDILNRSDRPNQHVMIYIGNGQILESVPKLGVRIGKLRTEGYTAYRFISY
;
A
#
# COMPACT_ATOMS: atom_id res chain seq x y z
N MET A 1 4.70 21.57 -7.54
CA MET A 1 4.31 22.30 -6.31
C MET A 1 2.84 22.08 -6.05
N GLY A 2 2.48 21.42 -4.94
CA GLY A 2 1.08 21.37 -4.46
C GLY A 2 0.81 22.50 -3.47
N PHE A 3 -0.43 22.95 -3.39
CA PHE A 3 -0.87 23.95 -2.41
C PHE A 3 -2.08 23.41 -1.64
N TYR A 4 -2.12 23.64 -0.33
CA TYR A 4 -3.28 23.32 0.49
C TYR A 4 -4.35 24.40 0.30
N VAL A 5 -5.60 23.98 0.08
CA VAL A 5 -6.75 24.89 0.01
C VAL A 5 -7.67 24.59 1.20
N GLY A 6 -7.72 25.52 2.15
CA GLY A 6 -8.65 25.50 3.28
C GLY A 6 -9.72 26.58 3.14
N TYR A 7 -10.86 26.42 3.81
CA TYR A 7 -11.90 27.45 3.89
C TYR A 7 -12.00 27.95 5.33
N ASP A 8 -11.73 29.23 5.55
CA ASP A 8 -12.02 29.88 6.83
C ASP A 8 -13.46 30.38 6.83
N SER A 9 -14.31 29.72 7.61
CA SER A 9 -15.72 30.08 7.75
C SER A 9 -15.96 31.44 8.41
N ALA A 10 -15.02 31.95 9.23
CA ALA A 10 -15.18 33.21 9.93
C ALA A 10 -14.93 34.40 9.01
N SER A 11 -13.89 34.33 8.18
CA SER A 11 -13.56 35.38 7.19
C SER A 11 -14.17 35.14 5.81
N ARG A 12 -14.78 33.96 5.57
CA ARG A 12 -15.26 33.49 4.25
C ARG A 12 -14.17 33.51 3.17
N THR A 13 -12.93 33.27 3.57
CA THR A 13 -11.79 33.26 2.65
C THR A 13 -11.26 31.86 2.39
N VAL A 14 -10.62 31.72 1.22
CA VAL A 14 -9.88 30.52 0.85
C VAL A 14 -8.43 30.71 1.26
N LEU A 15 -7.94 29.85 2.15
CA LEU A 15 -6.55 29.85 2.59
C LEU A 15 -5.73 28.97 1.64
N VAL A 16 -4.72 29.56 1.02
CA VAL A 16 -3.74 28.83 0.19
C VAL A 16 -2.43 28.74 0.96
N ASP A 17 -2.11 27.56 1.49
CA ASP A 17 -0.87 27.33 2.25
C ASP A 17 0.06 26.37 1.49
N THR A 18 1.17 26.92 1.01
CA THR A 18 2.23 26.16 0.32
C THR A 18 3.19 25.48 1.29
N ASN A 19 3.32 25.97 2.53
CA ASN A 19 4.26 25.47 3.54
C ASN A 19 3.77 24.20 4.25
N ARG A 20 2.45 23.95 4.27
CA ARG A 20 1.84 22.74 4.86
C ARG A 20 1.54 21.61 3.86
N SER A 21 1.91 21.80 2.61
CA SER A 21 1.60 20.85 1.53
C SER A 21 2.18 19.45 1.77
N ALA A 22 3.41 19.35 2.30
CA ALA A 22 4.07 18.07 2.60
C ALA A 22 3.37 17.30 3.73
N GLU A 23 3.04 17.96 4.85
CA GLU A 23 2.33 17.35 5.98
C GLU A 23 0.92 16.89 5.57
N PHE A 24 0.20 17.71 4.80
CA PHE A 24 -1.11 17.34 4.29
C PHE A 24 -1.05 16.12 3.36
N ASN A 25 -0.10 16.11 2.41
CA ASN A 25 0.09 14.97 1.50
C ASN A 25 0.46 13.69 2.27
N GLN A 26 1.33 13.79 3.28
CA GLN A 26 1.66 12.66 4.14
C GLN A 26 0.41 12.15 4.88
N ASN A 27 -0.41 13.04 5.44
CA ASN A 27 -1.66 12.68 6.11
C ASN A 27 -2.65 12.00 5.16
N GLN A 28 -2.74 12.45 3.90
CA GLN A 28 -3.56 11.79 2.88
C GLN A 28 -3.01 10.41 2.51
N LEU A 29 -1.70 10.26 2.36
CA LEU A 29 -1.08 8.98 2.06
C LEU A 29 -1.31 7.97 3.19
N GLU A 30 -1.12 8.38 4.45
CA GLU A 30 -1.44 7.54 5.62
C GLU A 30 -2.92 7.13 5.62
N ARG A 31 -3.83 8.07 5.33
CA ARG A 31 -5.26 7.76 5.22
C ARG A 31 -5.56 6.75 4.11
N LYS A 32 -4.91 6.88 2.95
CA LYS A 32 -5.05 5.93 1.82
C LYS A 32 -4.52 4.55 2.19
N LYS A 33 -3.35 4.45 2.84
CA LYS A 33 -2.83 3.18 3.36
C LYS A 33 -3.80 2.51 4.33
N GLU A 34 -4.46 3.27 5.20
CA GLU A 34 -5.48 2.70 6.08
C GLU A 34 -6.74 2.25 5.34
N ILE A 35 -7.18 2.97 4.31
CA ILE A 35 -8.28 2.52 3.44
C ILE A 35 -7.90 1.20 2.74
N MET A 36 -6.70 1.14 2.16
CA MET A 36 -6.15 -0.06 1.52
C MET A 36 -6.20 -1.27 2.47
N ILE A 37 -5.67 -1.12 3.69
CA ILE A 37 -5.64 -2.22 4.67
C ILE A 37 -7.04 -2.60 5.14
N LYS A 38 -7.93 -1.63 5.40
CA LYS A 38 -9.31 -1.91 5.82
C LYS A 38 -10.08 -2.68 4.75
N PHE A 39 -9.94 -2.26 3.49
CA PHE A 39 -10.57 -2.94 2.38
C PHE A 39 -10.02 -4.36 2.22
N GLY A 40 -8.69 -4.53 2.17
CA GLY A 40 -8.11 -5.87 2.07
C GLY A 40 -8.48 -6.78 3.26
N THR A 41 -8.53 -6.25 4.48
CA THR A 41 -8.97 -7.01 5.67
C THR A 41 -10.43 -7.44 5.54
N SER A 42 -11.28 -6.63 4.91
CA SER A 42 -12.71 -6.96 4.70
C SER A 42 -12.91 -8.16 3.77
N LEU A 43 -11.89 -8.51 2.97
CA LEU A 43 -11.89 -9.63 2.01
C LEU A 43 -11.37 -10.94 2.62
N VAL A 44 -10.81 -10.90 3.84
CA VAL A 44 -10.25 -12.08 4.53
C VAL A 44 -11.30 -13.18 4.65
N GLY A 45 -10.95 -14.38 4.16
CA GLY A 45 -11.82 -15.55 4.16
C GLY A 45 -13.03 -15.49 3.21
N LYS A 46 -13.13 -14.45 2.36
CA LYS A 46 -14.22 -14.27 1.40
C LYS A 46 -13.81 -14.38 -0.05
N VAL A 47 -12.53 -14.17 -0.35
CA VAL A 47 -11.97 -14.18 -1.70
C VAL A 47 -10.97 -15.32 -1.80
N SER A 48 -11.16 -16.21 -2.78
CA SER A 48 -10.27 -17.33 -3.04
C SER A 48 -9.02 -16.90 -3.81
N TYR A 49 -8.01 -17.77 -3.84
CA TYR A 49 -6.79 -17.48 -4.62
C TYR A 49 -7.05 -17.62 -6.13
N GLU A 50 -7.97 -18.51 -6.49
CA GLU A 50 -8.37 -18.79 -7.87
C GLU A 50 -9.09 -17.59 -8.50
N ASP A 51 -9.77 -16.78 -7.69
CA ASP A 51 -10.40 -15.54 -8.12
C ASP A 51 -9.40 -14.37 -8.17
N VAL A 52 -8.50 -14.29 -7.19
CA VAL A 52 -7.56 -13.18 -7.01
C VAL A 52 -6.23 -13.67 -6.44
N ASP A 53 -5.21 -13.72 -7.29
CA ASP A 53 -3.84 -14.07 -6.88
C ASP A 53 -3.19 -12.98 -6.01
N CYS A 54 -1.97 -13.21 -5.53
CA CYS A 54 -1.26 -12.27 -4.65
C CYS A 54 -1.11 -10.86 -5.26
N SER A 55 -0.79 -10.76 -6.55
CA SER A 55 -0.54 -9.49 -7.24
C SER A 55 -1.84 -8.78 -7.61
N GLN A 56 -2.84 -9.54 -8.06
CA GLN A 56 -4.18 -9.03 -8.30
C GLN A 56 -4.81 -8.50 -7.02
N PHE A 57 -4.59 -9.18 -5.89
CA PHE A 57 -5.08 -8.75 -4.58
C PHE A 57 -4.44 -7.44 -4.15
N VAL A 58 -3.11 -7.37 -4.15
CA VAL A 58 -2.37 -6.15 -3.76
C VAL A 58 -2.71 -4.99 -4.70
N GLY A 59 -2.77 -5.24 -6.01
CA GLY A 59 -3.18 -4.25 -6.99
C GLY A 59 -4.59 -3.71 -6.74
N ALA A 60 -5.57 -4.59 -6.51
CA ALA A 60 -6.95 -4.20 -6.28
C ALA A 60 -7.13 -3.33 -5.01
N ILE A 61 -6.43 -3.66 -3.92
CA ILE A 61 -6.54 -2.87 -2.68
C ILE A 61 -5.84 -1.51 -2.78
N ILE A 62 -4.76 -1.42 -3.57
CA ILE A 62 -4.05 -0.17 -3.87
C ILE A 62 -4.91 0.74 -4.75
N ASP A 63 -5.51 0.18 -5.81
CA ASP A 63 -6.42 0.90 -6.71
C ASP A 63 -7.66 1.39 -5.95
N TYR A 64 -8.26 0.55 -5.09
CA TYR A 64 -9.37 0.93 -4.23
C TYR A 64 -9.04 2.10 -3.29
N ALA A 65 -7.80 2.20 -2.80
CA ALA A 65 -7.32 3.32 -2.01
C ALA A 65 -7.00 4.57 -2.85
N GLY A 66 -7.05 4.47 -4.17
CA GLY A 66 -6.71 5.50 -5.13
C GLY A 66 -5.24 5.89 -5.07
N ILE A 67 -4.35 4.91 -4.88
CA ILE A 67 -2.90 5.09 -4.96
C ILE A 67 -2.46 4.66 -6.36
N ASN A 68 -1.87 5.57 -7.13
CA ASN A 68 -1.40 5.28 -8.48
C ASN A 68 0.07 4.84 -8.49
N LEU A 69 0.30 3.53 -8.71
CA LEU A 69 1.64 2.97 -8.84
C LEU A 69 2.37 3.37 -10.14
N GLN A 70 1.65 3.89 -11.15
CA GLN A 70 2.20 4.21 -12.48
C GLN A 70 2.85 3.02 -13.22
N VAL A 71 2.71 1.82 -12.68
CA VAL A 71 3.12 0.55 -13.25
C VAL A 71 2.03 -0.49 -12.96
N PRO A 72 1.89 -1.55 -13.78
CA PRO A 72 1.05 -2.68 -13.42
C PRO A 72 1.47 -3.26 -12.06
N PRO A 73 0.54 -3.69 -11.20
CA PRO A 73 0.84 -4.19 -9.86
C PRO A 73 1.32 -5.66 -9.85
N TRP A 74 2.06 -6.10 -10.86
CA TRP A 74 2.64 -7.44 -10.91
C TRP A 74 3.86 -7.55 -10.01
N THR A 75 4.14 -8.76 -9.50
CA THR A 75 5.32 -9.06 -8.66
C THR A 75 6.64 -8.60 -9.30
N TRP A 76 6.78 -8.68 -10.63
CA TRP A 76 8.00 -8.27 -11.34
C TRP A 76 8.06 -6.78 -11.74
N THR A 77 6.97 -6.02 -11.62
CA THR A 77 6.92 -4.59 -11.99
C THR A 77 6.74 -3.66 -10.80
N ILE A 78 6.09 -4.11 -9.72
CA ILE A 78 5.71 -3.24 -8.60
C ILE A 78 6.91 -2.51 -7.98
N GLY A 79 8.05 -3.19 -7.84
CA GLY A 79 9.28 -2.60 -7.28
C GLY A 79 9.89 -1.49 -8.12
N SER A 80 9.51 -1.36 -9.39
CA SER A 80 9.94 -0.28 -10.28
C SER A 80 9.00 0.93 -10.27
N SER A 81 7.96 0.91 -9.43
CA SER A 81 7.02 2.02 -9.30
C SER A 81 7.72 3.28 -8.78
N PRO A 82 7.55 4.46 -9.42
CA PRO A 82 8.05 5.72 -8.87
C PRO A 82 7.27 6.18 -7.62
N ALA A 83 6.16 5.52 -7.28
CA ALA A 83 5.41 5.77 -6.06
C ALA A 83 5.96 5.03 -4.84
N LEU A 84 6.97 4.18 -5.04
CA LEU A 84 7.57 3.35 -4.01
C LEU A 84 9.06 3.67 -3.82
N GLU A 85 9.51 3.57 -2.58
CA GLU A 85 10.92 3.58 -2.19
C GLU A 85 11.26 2.25 -1.54
N GLU A 86 12.39 1.64 -1.92
CA GLU A 86 12.92 0.47 -1.22
C GLU A 86 13.42 0.88 0.17
N ILE A 87 13.01 0.14 1.20
CA ILE A 87 13.36 0.42 2.60
C ILE A 87 14.05 -0.78 3.26
N PRO A 88 14.97 -0.56 4.21
CA PRO A 88 15.54 -1.65 4.99
C PRO A 88 14.44 -2.44 5.71
N MET A 89 14.49 -3.77 5.67
CA MET A 89 13.49 -4.64 6.30
C MET A 89 13.27 -4.34 7.81
N SER A 90 14.30 -3.84 8.50
CA SER A 90 14.25 -3.41 9.90
C SER A 90 13.37 -2.16 10.14
N GLU A 91 13.04 -1.42 9.09
CA GLU A 91 12.25 -0.19 9.15
C GLU A 91 10.79 -0.39 8.75
N LEU A 92 10.34 -1.65 8.59
CA LEU A 92 8.97 -1.98 8.21
C LEU A 92 7.93 -1.25 9.07
N LYS A 93 7.00 -0.59 8.38
CA LYS A 93 5.84 0.08 8.96
C LYS A 93 4.56 -0.44 8.31
N ARG A 94 3.48 -0.37 9.08
CA ARG A 94 2.14 -0.72 8.60
C ARG A 94 1.84 0.02 7.28
N GLY A 95 1.41 -0.74 6.28
CA GLY A 95 1.14 -0.28 4.93
C GLY A 95 2.30 -0.45 3.95
N ASP A 96 3.49 -0.84 4.39
CA ASP A 96 4.60 -1.18 3.49
C ASP A 96 4.30 -2.49 2.73
N ILE A 97 4.84 -2.61 1.52
CA ILE A 97 4.74 -3.77 0.66
C ILE A 97 5.97 -4.66 0.87
N LEU A 98 5.77 -5.97 0.93
CA LEU A 98 6.85 -6.95 0.80
C LEU A 98 6.67 -7.67 -0.53
N ASN A 99 7.70 -7.64 -1.37
CA ASN A 99 7.69 -8.27 -2.69
C ASN A 99 8.87 -9.23 -2.85
N ARG A 100 8.61 -10.40 -3.43
CA ARG A 100 9.61 -11.39 -3.83
C ARG A 100 9.47 -11.63 -5.33
N SER A 101 10.36 -11.06 -6.12
CA SER A 101 10.30 -11.03 -7.58
C SER A 101 11.34 -11.90 -8.28
N ASP A 102 12.46 -12.20 -7.60
CA ASP A 102 13.69 -12.77 -8.17
C ASP A 102 13.83 -14.29 -7.99
N ARG A 103 12.74 -15.00 -7.68
CA ARG A 103 12.77 -16.45 -7.38
C ARG A 103 11.57 -17.21 -7.98
N PRO A 104 11.69 -18.54 -8.21
CA PRO A 104 10.52 -19.37 -8.40
C PRO A 104 9.59 -19.24 -7.18
N ASN A 105 8.30 -19.06 -7.42
CA ASN A 105 7.27 -18.67 -6.43
C ASN A 105 7.31 -17.18 -6.02
N GLN A 106 7.21 -16.30 -7.00
CA GLN A 106 7.01 -14.87 -6.76
C GLN A 106 5.80 -14.63 -5.85
N HIS A 107 5.88 -13.62 -4.98
CA HIS A 107 4.81 -13.31 -4.04
C HIS A 107 4.86 -11.86 -3.60
N VAL A 108 3.70 -11.25 -3.38
CA VAL A 108 3.57 -9.89 -2.86
C VAL A 108 2.53 -9.83 -1.75
N MET A 109 2.79 -9.03 -0.72
CA MET A 109 1.92 -8.88 0.46
C MET A 109 2.05 -7.48 1.08
N ILE A 110 1.10 -7.13 1.95
CA ILE A 110 1.12 -5.87 2.72
C ILE A 110 1.47 -6.16 4.17
N TYR A 111 2.44 -5.44 4.74
CA TYR A 111 2.68 -5.45 6.18
C TYR A 111 1.59 -4.66 6.91
N ILE A 112 0.92 -5.29 7.88
CA ILE A 112 -0.18 -4.66 8.61
C ILE A 112 0.19 -4.31 10.07
N GLY A 113 1.46 -4.44 10.43
CA GLY A 113 1.96 -4.20 11.79
C GLY A 113 1.98 -5.45 12.66
N ASN A 114 2.60 -5.36 13.84
CA ASN A 114 2.64 -6.43 14.85
C ASN A 114 3.13 -7.80 14.33
N GLY A 115 4.05 -7.81 13.37
CA GLY A 115 4.54 -9.06 12.76
C GLY A 115 3.48 -9.80 11.93
N GLN A 116 2.43 -9.10 11.48
CA GLN A 116 1.37 -9.64 10.65
C GLN A 116 1.39 -9.04 9.24
N ILE A 117 0.95 -9.85 8.29
CA ILE A 117 0.85 -9.48 6.88
C ILE A 117 -0.54 -9.82 6.36
N LEU A 118 -0.94 -9.14 5.29
CA LEU A 118 -2.16 -9.38 4.54
C LEU A 118 -1.78 -9.84 3.14
N GLU A 119 -2.30 -10.99 2.74
CA GLU A 119 -1.87 -11.71 1.53
C GLU A 119 -3.01 -12.51 0.90
N SER A 120 -2.89 -12.82 -0.39
CA SER A 120 -3.63 -13.92 -1.02
C SER A 120 -2.67 -15.07 -1.33
N VAL A 121 -2.96 -16.29 -0.86
CA VAL A 121 -2.10 -17.47 -1.07
C VAL A 121 -2.89 -18.68 -1.56
N PRO A 122 -2.26 -19.58 -2.34
CA PRO A 122 -2.93 -20.78 -2.85
C PRO A 122 -3.68 -21.55 -1.75
N LYS A 123 -4.87 -22.05 -2.09
CA LYS A 123 -5.79 -22.82 -1.21
C LYS A 123 -6.44 -22.06 -0.06
N LEU A 124 -5.87 -20.94 0.40
CA LEU A 124 -6.41 -20.18 1.53
C LEU A 124 -6.99 -18.82 1.12
N GLY A 125 -6.69 -18.35 -0.09
CA GLY A 125 -7.13 -17.05 -0.58
C GLY A 125 -6.64 -15.91 0.29
N VAL A 126 -7.44 -14.85 0.39
CA VAL A 126 -7.10 -13.66 1.19
C VAL A 126 -7.14 -13.97 2.68
N ARG A 127 -6.01 -13.73 3.36
CA ARG A 127 -5.84 -14.02 4.79
C ARG A 127 -4.87 -13.08 5.48
N ILE A 128 -4.93 -13.10 6.82
CA ILE A 128 -3.88 -12.57 7.68
C ILE A 128 -2.86 -13.68 7.96
N GLY A 129 -1.59 -13.42 7.68
CA GLY A 129 -0.47 -14.31 7.92
C GLY A 129 0.53 -13.76 8.93
N LYS A 130 1.52 -14.59 9.29
CA LYS A 130 2.72 -14.15 10.00
C LYS A 130 3.70 -13.53 9.00
N LEU A 131 4.40 -12.48 9.43
CA LEU A 131 5.45 -11.82 8.66
C LEU A 131 6.52 -12.83 8.23
N ARG A 132 6.89 -12.76 6.95
CA ARG A 132 8.00 -13.51 6.37
C ARG A 132 8.89 -12.52 5.64
N THR A 133 10.18 -12.56 5.95
CA THR A 133 11.16 -11.58 5.44
C THR A 133 12.17 -12.22 4.48
N GLU A 134 12.35 -13.53 4.54
CA GLU A 134 13.35 -14.21 3.72
C GLU A 134 13.05 -14.11 2.23
N GLY A 135 13.99 -13.49 1.49
CA GLY A 135 13.88 -13.28 0.06
C GLY A 135 12.84 -12.23 -0.35
N TYR A 136 12.39 -11.38 0.57
CA TYR A 136 11.52 -10.24 0.25
C TYR A 136 12.32 -8.95 0.27
N THR A 137 12.02 -8.08 -0.69
CA THR A 137 12.37 -6.66 -0.66
C THR A 137 11.18 -5.87 -0.11
N ALA A 138 11.43 -4.90 0.77
CA ALA A 138 10.40 -4.07 1.36
C ALA A 138 10.31 -2.72 0.64
N TYR A 139 9.08 -2.26 0.39
CA TYR A 139 8.80 -1.00 -0.28
C TYR A 139 7.82 -0.15 0.52
N ARG A 140 8.06 1.15 0.56
CA ARG A 140 7.20 2.15 1.19
C ARG A 140 6.61 3.08 0.14
N PHE A 141 5.33 3.37 0.26
CA PHE A 141 4.72 4.43 -0.53
C PHE A 141 5.30 5.79 -0.17
N ILE A 142 5.72 6.54 -1.19
CA ILE A 142 6.20 7.93 -1.10
C ILE A 142 5.29 8.91 -1.85
N SER A 143 4.38 8.41 -2.68
CA SER A 143 3.35 9.19 -3.36
C SER A 143 2.10 8.34 -3.64
N TYR A 144 1.05 8.97 -4.16
CA TYR A 144 -0.23 8.34 -4.52
C TYR A 144 -0.85 8.97 -5.76
#